data_AF-A0A7S3M5R7-F1
#
_entry.id   AF-A0A7S3M5R7-F1
#
_cell.length_a   1.000
_cell.length_b   1.000
_cell.length_c   1.000
_cell.angle_alpha   90.00
_cell.angle_beta   90.00
_cell.angle_gamma   90.00
#
_symmetry.space_group_name_H-M   'P 1'
#
loop_
_entity.id
_entity.type
_entity.pdbx_description
1 polymer ?
#
loop_
_entity_poly.entity_id
_entity_poly.type
_entity_poly.pdbx_seq_one_letter_code
_entity_poly.pdbx_strand_id
1 'polypeptide(L)'
;GKPKNQGINQLKYARNLRSVAEERAGRHAMNMRVLNSYWVNQDATYKYYEVILVDPNHVAIRNDPRINWIVSPVHKHRERRGLTSAGKKHRGLRVKGHRANNTIGGSHRAAWKRRNTKSMRRYR
;
A
#
# COMPACT_ATOMS: atom_id res chain seq x y z
N GLY A 1 -22.04 2.71 24.42
CA GLY A 1 -21.64 1.93 23.23
C GLY A 1 -21.51 0.45 23.57
N LYS A 2 -21.55 -0.47 22.59
CA LYS A 2 -21.45 -1.93 22.85
C LYS A 2 -20.08 -2.31 23.46
N PRO A 3 -20.00 -3.21 24.46
CA PRO A 3 -18.73 -3.60 25.12
C PRO A 3 -17.62 -4.09 24.17
N LYS A 4 -17.99 -4.72 23.05
CA LYS A 4 -17.04 -5.25 22.04
C LYS A 4 -16.02 -4.23 21.51
N ASN A 5 -16.30 -2.92 21.58
CA ASN A 5 -15.46 -1.85 21.01
C ASN A 5 -14.72 -1.03 22.09
N GLN A 6 -14.69 -1.49 23.36
CA GLN A 6 -14.10 -0.73 24.48
C GLN A 6 -12.59 -1.00 24.70
N GLY A 7 -11.95 -1.86 23.90
CA GLY A 7 -10.52 -2.17 24.06
C GLY A 7 -9.60 -1.00 23.68
N ILE A 8 -8.58 -0.74 24.50
CA ILE A 8 -7.62 0.38 24.32
C ILE A 8 -6.18 -0.13 24.12
N ASN A 9 -5.63 -0.88 25.07
CA ASN A 9 -4.17 -1.12 25.15
C ASN A 9 -3.59 -2.12 24.12
N GLN A 10 -4.36 -3.09 23.65
CA GLN A 10 -3.85 -4.20 22.83
C GLN A 10 -4.17 -4.07 21.33
N LEU A 11 -4.63 -2.89 20.89
CA LEU A 11 -4.91 -2.64 19.48
C LEU A 11 -3.63 -2.64 18.65
N LYS A 12 -3.66 -3.31 17.49
CA LYS A 12 -2.55 -3.33 16.54
C LYS A 12 -2.90 -2.55 15.29
N TYR A 13 -1.92 -1.84 14.76
CA TYR A 13 -2.12 -1.09 13.55
C TYR A 13 -2.31 -2.03 12.36
N ALA A 14 -3.27 -1.71 11.48
CA ALA A 14 -3.57 -2.54 10.32
C ALA A 14 -2.34 -2.63 9.38
N ARG A 15 -1.67 -1.50 9.13
CA ARG A 15 -0.52 -1.39 8.22
C ARG A 15 0.79 -1.72 8.94
N ASN A 16 1.79 -2.16 8.20
CA ASN A 16 3.13 -2.40 8.76
C ASN A 16 3.89 -1.08 9.00
N LEU A 17 4.83 -1.10 9.94
CA LEU A 17 5.67 0.06 10.31
C LEU A 17 6.52 0.55 9.12
N ARG A 18 6.94 -0.34 8.23
CA ARG A 18 7.66 -0.01 6.99
C ARG A 18 6.84 0.88 6.05
N SER A 19 5.55 0.59 5.88
CA SER A 19 4.62 1.41 5.09
C SER A 19 4.35 2.76 5.74
N VAL A 20 4.40 2.83 7.08
CA VAL A 20 4.31 4.10 7.81
C VAL A 20 5.56 4.94 7.56
N ALA A 21 6.75 4.33 7.56
CA ALA A 21 7.99 5.01 7.19
C ALA A 21 7.96 5.54 5.74
N GLU A 22 7.52 4.72 4.77
CA GLU A 22 7.32 5.15 3.38
C GLU A 22 6.36 6.34 3.28
N GLU A 23 5.25 6.33 4.02
CA GLU A 23 4.30 7.45 4.01
C GLU A 23 4.87 8.72 4.63
N ARG A 24 5.63 8.61 5.73
CA ARG A 24 6.32 9.75 6.36
C ARG A 24 7.33 10.37 5.39
N ALA A 25 8.17 9.54 4.75
CA ALA A 25 9.14 10.00 3.76
C ALA A 25 8.47 10.67 2.55
N GLY A 26 7.45 10.04 1.96
CA GLY A 26 6.71 10.61 0.83
C GLY A 26 5.89 11.86 1.17
N ARG A 27 5.51 12.05 2.44
CA ARG A 27 4.89 13.29 2.93
C ARG A 27 5.90 14.42 3.06
N HIS A 28 7.12 14.11 3.49
CA HIS A 28 8.19 15.09 3.61
C HIS A 28 8.72 15.51 2.22
N ALA A 29 9.04 14.54 1.36
CA ALA A 29 9.52 14.75 -0.01
C ALA A 29 8.37 14.68 -1.04
N MET A 30 7.46 15.65 -1.04
CA MET A 30 6.22 15.61 -1.84
C MET A 30 6.45 15.64 -3.37
N ASN A 31 7.57 16.24 -3.82
CA ASN A 31 7.96 16.29 -5.22
C ASN A 31 8.47 14.94 -5.74
N MET A 32 8.93 14.06 -4.84
CA MET A 32 9.51 12.77 -5.20
C MET A 32 8.47 11.63 -5.25
N ARG A 33 8.91 10.48 -5.77
CA ARG A 33 8.13 9.24 -5.85
C ARG A 33 8.79 8.16 -5.00
N VAL A 34 8.05 7.60 -4.05
CA VAL A 34 8.50 6.42 -3.31
C VAL A 34 8.56 5.22 -4.25
N LEU A 35 9.76 4.66 -4.44
CA LEU A 35 9.97 3.44 -5.23
C LEU A 35 9.74 2.21 -4.34
N ASN A 36 10.55 2.07 -3.30
CA ASN A 36 10.52 0.98 -2.33
C ASN A 36 11.26 1.39 -1.03
N SER A 37 11.44 0.45 -0.13
CA SER A 37 12.17 0.64 1.14
C SER A 37 12.83 -0.67 1.59
N TYR A 38 13.66 -0.65 2.64
CA TYR A 38 14.15 -1.86 3.31
C TYR A 38 14.49 -1.59 4.77
N TRP A 39 14.60 -2.66 5.56
CA TRP A 39 14.98 -2.59 6.97
C TRP A 39 16.50 -2.45 7.09
N VAL A 40 16.95 -1.64 8.04
CA VAL A 40 18.38 -1.38 8.27
C VAL A 40 18.81 -1.85 9.65
N ASN A 41 18.09 -1.39 10.69
CA ASN A 41 18.39 -1.74 12.07
C ASN A 41 17.11 -1.63 12.93
N GLN A 42 17.16 -2.12 14.16
CA GLN A 42 16.14 -1.89 15.18
C GLN A 42 16.76 -1.85 16.57
N ASP A 43 16.11 -1.09 17.45
CA ASP A 43 16.35 -1.14 18.89
C ASP A 43 15.03 -1.50 19.61
N ALA A 44 14.99 -1.36 20.95
CA ALA A 44 13.80 -1.67 21.74
C ALA A 44 12.60 -0.73 21.45
N THR A 45 12.87 0.50 21.00
CA THR A 45 11.91 1.58 20.80
C THR A 45 11.61 1.83 19.32
N TYR A 46 12.62 1.74 18.45
CA TYR A 46 12.58 2.16 17.06
C TYR A 46 12.92 1.03 16.08
N LYS A 47 12.38 1.17 14.87
CA LYS A 47 12.80 0.39 13.70
C LYS A 47 13.20 1.36 12.61
N TYR A 48 14.39 1.14 12.06
CA TYR A 48 15.00 1.98 11.04
C TYR A 48 14.78 1.37 9.66
N TYR A 49 14.38 2.21 8.71
CA TYR A 49 14.16 1.84 7.32
C TYR A 49 14.77 2.88 6.40
N GLU A 50 15.41 2.42 5.33
CA GLU A 50 15.81 3.27 4.22
C GLU A 50 14.71 3.26 3.15
N VAL A 51 14.33 4.44 2.67
CA VAL A 51 13.29 4.63 1.66
C VAL A 51 13.93 5.17 0.39
N ILE A 52 13.74 4.46 -0.71
CA ILE A 52 14.26 4.84 -2.02
C ILE A 52 13.26 5.79 -2.68
N LEU A 53 13.70 7.02 -2.92
CA LEU A 53 12.94 8.07 -3.59
C LEU A 53 13.50 8.32 -4.99
N VAL A 54 12.61 8.67 -5.92
CA VAL A 54 12.95 8.99 -7.30
C VAL A 54 12.36 10.35 -7.65
N ASP A 55 13.17 11.21 -8.27
CA ASP A 55 12.70 12.48 -8.82
C ASP A 55 12.11 12.29 -10.23
N PRO A 56 10.79 12.46 -10.43
CA PRO A 56 10.17 12.33 -11.75
C PRO A 56 10.47 13.51 -12.70
N ASN A 57 11.01 14.62 -12.20
CA ASN A 57 11.33 15.81 -12.99
C ASN A 57 12.75 15.75 -13.58
N HIS A 58 13.61 14.89 -13.06
CA HIS A 58 14.99 14.77 -13.52
C HIS A 58 15.08 14.12 -14.90
N VAL A 59 15.83 14.73 -15.83
CA VAL A 59 15.95 14.29 -17.23
C VAL A 59 16.45 12.84 -17.34
N ALA A 60 17.43 12.45 -16.52
CA ALA A 60 17.94 11.07 -16.48
C ALA A 60 16.85 10.03 -16.19
N ILE A 61 15.87 10.34 -15.34
CA ILE A 61 14.75 9.43 -15.02
C ILE A 61 13.72 9.41 -16.15
N ARG A 62 13.48 10.56 -16.79
CA ARG A 62 12.50 10.68 -17.88
C ARG A 62 12.98 9.95 -19.14
N ASN A 63 14.27 10.00 -19.42
CA ASN A 63 14.86 9.40 -20.62
C ASN A 63 15.23 7.92 -20.45
N ASP A 64 15.37 7.40 -19.23
CA ASP A 64 15.69 5.99 -19.00
C ASP A 64 14.44 5.08 -19.12
N PRO A 65 14.35 4.22 -20.15
CA PRO A 65 13.18 3.36 -20.38
C PRO A 65 12.94 2.31 -19.28
N ARG A 66 13.93 2.03 -18.42
CA ARG A 66 13.82 1.05 -17.33
C ARG A 66 12.99 1.56 -16.15
N ILE A 67 12.96 2.87 -15.95
CA ILE A 67 12.35 3.49 -14.76
C ILE A 67 11.32 4.58 -15.09
N ASN A 68 11.34 5.15 -16.30
CA ASN A 68 10.47 6.26 -16.69
C ASN A 68 8.96 6.01 -16.48
N TRP A 69 8.52 4.75 -16.36
CA TRP A 69 7.16 4.39 -15.95
C TRP A 69 6.72 5.15 -14.69
N ILE A 70 7.62 5.37 -13.71
CA ILE A 70 7.29 6.03 -12.44
C ILE A 70 6.92 7.52 -12.59
N VAL A 71 7.27 8.13 -13.72
CA VAL A 71 7.00 9.54 -14.03
C VAL A 71 5.51 9.78 -14.29
N SER A 72 4.80 8.77 -14.82
CA SER A 72 3.39 8.89 -15.16
C SER A 72 2.53 9.31 -13.95
N PRO A 73 1.53 10.19 -14.12
CA PRO A 73 0.72 10.72 -13.03
C PRO A 73 0.00 9.65 -12.20
N VAL A 74 -0.28 8.48 -12.78
CA VAL A 74 -0.91 7.34 -12.07
C VAL A 74 -0.03 6.77 -10.95
N HIS A 75 1.26 7.10 -10.92
CA HIS A 75 2.23 6.71 -9.90
C HIS A 75 2.46 7.79 -8.82
N LYS A 76 1.67 8.86 -8.79
CA LYS A 76 1.63 9.80 -7.66
C LYS A 76 1.21 9.10 -6.36
N HIS A 77 1.89 9.36 -5.26
CA HIS A 77 1.54 8.85 -3.92
C HIS A 77 1.22 7.34 -3.86
N ARG A 78 2.15 6.50 -4.34
CA ARG A 78 2.02 5.03 -4.31
C ARG A 78 1.97 4.49 -2.89
N GLU A 79 2.73 5.10 -1.99
CA GLU A 79 2.82 4.80 -0.55
C GLU A 79 1.47 4.97 0.14
N ARG A 80 0.73 6.06 -0.15
CA ARG A 80 -0.60 6.32 0.43
C ARG A 80 -1.66 5.34 -0.07
N ARG A 81 -1.54 4.86 -1.31
CA ARG A 81 -2.47 3.90 -1.94
C ARG A 81 -2.09 2.43 -1.68
N GLY A 82 -1.01 2.18 -0.95
CA GLY A 82 -0.53 0.83 -0.66
C GLY A 82 -0.09 0.07 -1.92
N LEU A 83 0.52 0.76 -2.89
CA LEU A 83 1.03 0.18 -4.14
C LEU A 83 2.53 -0.16 -4.08
N THR A 84 3.23 0.30 -3.05
CA THR A 84 4.60 -0.13 -2.74
C THR A 84 4.64 -1.60 -2.35
N SER A 85 5.84 -2.17 -2.31
CA SER A 85 6.05 -3.55 -1.87
C SER A 85 5.47 -3.77 -0.46
N ALA A 86 5.76 -2.87 0.49
CA ALA A 86 5.27 -2.95 1.86
C ALA A 86 3.74 -2.80 1.95
N GLY A 87 3.15 -1.86 1.18
CA GLY A 87 1.70 -1.66 1.12
C GLY A 87 0.94 -2.86 0.55
N LYS A 88 1.44 -3.45 -0.54
CA LYS A 88 0.84 -4.66 -1.16
C LYS A 88 0.83 -5.86 -0.21
N LYS A 89 1.84 -5.98 0.66
CA LYS A 89 1.91 -7.04 1.69
C LYS A 89 0.74 -6.91 2.68
N HIS A 90 0.50 -5.71 3.20
CA HIS A 90 -0.62 -5.43 4.11
C HIS A 90 -1.98 -5.72 3.44
N ARG A 91 -2.15 -5.34 2.17
CA ARG A 91 -3.39 -5.58 1.40
C ARG A 91 -3.69 -7.05 1.12
N GLY A 92 -2.81 -8.00 1.49
CA GLY A 92 -3.01 -9.42 1.22
C GLY A 92 -2.92 -9.79 -0.26
N LEU A 93 -2.20 -8.99 -1.07
CA LEU A 93 -2.10 -9.20 -2.53
C LEU A 93 -0.88 -10.02 -2.96
N ARG A 94 -0.03 -10.44 -2.02
CA ARG A 94 1.15 -11.27 -2.30
C ARG A 94 0.85 -12.77 -2.29
N VAL A 95 -0.36 -13.17 -1.92
CA VAL A 95 -0.79 -14.58 -1.86
C VAL A 95 -1.74 -14.88 -3.02
N LYS A 96 -1.73 -16.13 -3.49
CA LYS A 96 -2.63 -16.65 -4.53
C LYS A 96 -3.34 -17.91 -4.03
N GLY A 97 -4.34 -18.37 -4.77
CA GLY A 97 -5.11 -19.57 -4.46
C GLY A 97 -6.09 -19.39 -3.30
N HIS A 98 -6.40 -20.48 -2.59
CA HIS A 98 -7.41 -20.51 -1.53
C HIS A 98 -7.20 -19.46 -0.42
N ARG A 99 -5.95 -19.05 -0.16
CA ARG A 99 -5.61 -17.99 0.82
C ARG A 99 -5.95 -16.57 0.37
N ALA A 100 -6.24 -16.36 -0.92
CA ALA A 100 -6.53 -15.06 -1.51
C ALA A 100 -8.03 -14.80 -1.75
N ASN A 101 -8.91 -15.68 -1.24
CA ASN A 101 -10.35 -15.60 -1.49
C ASN A 101 -10.97 -14.25 -1.11
N ASN A 102 -10.45 -13.59 -0.07
CA ASN A 102 -10.97 -12.31 0.41
C ASN A 102 -10.53 -11.11 -0.45
N THR A 103 -9.64 -11.28 -1.42
CA THR A 103 -9.14 -10.21 -2.29
C THR A 103 -9.37 -10.46 -3.78
N ILE A 104 -10.15 -11.50 -4.13
CA ILE A 104 -10.56 -11.79 -5.51
C ILE A 104 -11.27 -10.56 -6.10
N GLY A 105 -10.75 -10.04 -7.22
CA GLY A 105 -11.19 -8.78 -7.81
C GLY A 105 -10.34 -7.55 -7.41
N GLY A 106 -9.18 -7.75 -6.77
CA GLY A 106 -8.13 -6.75 -6.60
C GLY A 106 -8.09 -6.03 -5.23
N SER A 107 -9.16 -6.14 -4.43
CA SER A 107 -9.17 -5.63 -3.05
C SER A 107 -10.25 -6.30 -2.20
N HIS A 108 -10.13 -6.19 -0.87
CA HIS A 108 -11.13 -6.70 0.06
C HIS A 108 -12.52 -6.08 -0.15
N ARG A 109 -12.56 -4.75 -0.36
CA ARG A 109 -13.81 -4.01 -0.63
C ARG A 109 -14.45 -4.46 -1.94
N ALA A 110 -13.67 -4.68 -2.99
CA ALA A 110 -14.17 -5.15 -4.28
C ALA A 110 -14.76 -6.57 -4.17
N ALA A 111 -14.07 -7.47 -3.47
CA ALA A 111 -14.55 -8.83 -3.21
C ALA A 111 -15.87 -8.82 -2.42
N TRP A 112 -15.95 -8.02 -1.35
CA TRP A 112 -17.15 -7.86 -0.55
C TRP A 112 -18.31 -7.27 -1.37
N LYS A 113 -18.08 -6.19 -2.13
CA LYS A 113 -19.11 -5.54 -2.95
C LYS A 113 -19.71 -6.53 -3.95
N ARG A 114 -18.87 -7.29 -4.65
CA ARG A 114 -19.32 -8.31 -5.62
C ARG A 114 -20.23 -9.36 -4.97
N ARG A 115 -19.88 -9.85 -3.77
CA ARG A 115 -20.66 -10.88 -3.05
C ARG A 115 -21.99 -10.37 -2.51
N ASN A 116 -22.06 -9.08 -2.17
CA ASN A 116 -23.24 -8.46 -1.56
C ASN A 116 -24.10 -7.71 -2.59
N THR A 117 -23.74 -7.73 -3.87
CA THR A 117 -24.54 -7.11 -4.95
C THR A 117 -25.39 -8.19 -5.61
N LYS A 118 -26.72 -8.09 -5.49
CA LYS A 118 -27.66 -8.97 -6.18
C LYS A 118 -27.72 -8.61 -7.67
N SER A 119 -27.53 -9.60 -8.54
CA SER A 119 -27.75 -9.42 -9.98
C SER A 119 -29.25 -9.53 -10.31
N MET A 120 -29.84 -8.45 -10.80
CA MET A 120 -31.23 -8.40 -11.26
C MET A 120 -31.21 -8.33 -12.79
N ARG A 121 -31.17 -9.49 -13.46
CA ARG A 121 -31.26 -9.55 -14.93
C ARG A 121 -32.66 -9.14 -15.39
N ARG A 122 -32.75 -8.55 -16.59
CA ARG A 122 -34.02 -8.08 -17.18
C ARG A 122 -35.04 -9.21 -17.34
N TYR A 123 -34.57 -10.35 -17.82
CA TYR A 123 -35.33 -11.59 -17.88
C TYR A 123 -34.72 -12.57 -16.88
N ARG A 124 -35.59 -13.24 -16.12
CA ARG A 124 -35.24 -14.20 -15.07
C ARG A 124 -35.81 -15.56 -15.40
#